data_AF-A0AAV1KNE8-F1
#
_entry.id   AF-A0AAV1KNE8-F1
#
_cell.length_a   1.000
_cell.length_b   1.000
_cell.length_c   1.000
_cell.angle_alpha   90.00
_cell.angle_beta   90.00
_cell.angle_gamma   90.00
#
_symmetry.space_group_name_H-M   'P 1'
#
loop_
_entity.id
_entity.type
_entity.pdbx_description
1 polymer ?
#
loop_
_entity_poly.entity_id
_entity_poly.type
_entity_poly.pdbx_seq_one_letter_code
_entity_poly.pdbx_strand_id
1 'polypeptide(L)'
;MDQSRILPDGNDGIEKSVSFSKEFVDNFQTIFPNIIDEALSKICYLDSRNIRNRIKEMTVYYTLEKKPKLGELMLYAYAMLEDREAWNEEKRHQAYLLACVIEMGASYFLFTDDIQDDGKIRFGKVCWHLLPDVGTLAMNDACLLRSFIQELLQQNFSEPLFFKIMEVVNKIYFLTAMGQHMDVTLERDRNFDNFTMKCYCEMNEMKMAFPILEAPIMFALILSNRATKESMQQIHNICVDMGILFQIQNDITDFYNWNGLTKSSTDIQKGKCSWLAVKALELSNEDQRRIFKECYGSCDPTHVYKIRELYEELKLPQIFVQEKEARYKTFFRKINELPPGCMPDVKFYQKLFKLIEKFEI
;
A
#
# COMPACT_ATOMS: atom_id res chain seq x y z
N MET A 1 -20.59 18.63 47.41
CA MET A 1 -21.62 17.76 46.82
C MET A 1 -20.96 16.96 45.73
N ASP A 2 -20.90 15.66 45.97
CA ASP A 2 -20.32 14.61 45.14
C ASP A 2 -21.16 14.40 43.86
N GLN A 3 -20.49 14.37 42.71
CA GLN A 3 -20.98 13.71 41.49
C GLN A 3 -19.82 12.98 40.82
N SER A 4 -19.25 12.02 41.54
CA SER A 4 -18.83 10.76 40.93
C SER A 4 -20.07 10.07 40.35
N ARG A 5 -20.21 10.04 39.01
CA ARG A 5 -21.11 9.12 38.30
C ARG A 5 -20.68 8.91 36.83
N ILE A 6 -20.05 7.75 36.65
CA ILE A 6 -20.18 6.83 35.51
C ILE A 6 -19.59 7.32 34.16
N LEU A 7 -18.30 7.02 33.97
CA LEU A 7 -17.77 6.70 32.64
C LEU A 7 -18.25 5.29 32.28
N PRO A 8 -18.93 5.07 31.14
CA PRO A 8 -19.13 3.73 30.60
C PRO A 8 -17.86 3.28 29.86
N ASP A 9 -17.49 2.01 30.06
CA ASP A 9 -16.37 1.27 29.48
C ASP A 9 -15.97 1.70 28.05
N GLY A 10 -14.86 2.43 27.93
CA GLY A 10 -14.28 2.85 26.66
C GLY A 10 -12.96 2.16 26.27
N ASN A 11 -12.40 1.31 27.14
CA ASN A 11 -11.05 0.75 26.98
C ASN A 11 -11.02 -0.65 26.32
N ASP A 12 -12.02 -1.49 26.61
CA ASP A 12 -12.09 -2.89 26.14
C ASP A 12 -12.13 -3.05 24.61
N GLY A 13 -12.73 -2.09 23.89
CA GLY A 13 -12.83 -2.16 22.44
C GLY A 13 -11.51 -1.88 21.72
N ILE A 14 -10.65 -1.04 22.31
CA ILE A 14 -9.33 -0.69 21.75
C ILE A 14 -8.36 -1.84 21.98
N GLU A 15 -8.34 -2.41 23.19
CA GLU A 15 -7.44 -3.51 23.51
C GLU A 15 -7.75 -4.75 22.65
N LYS A 16 -9.03 -5.04 22.37
CA LYS A 16 -9.41 -6.17 21.50
C LYS A 16 -9.19 -5.92 20.01
N SER A 17 -9.41 -4.70 19.48
CA SER A 17 -9.10 -4.43 18.07
C SER A 17 -7.60 -4.49 17.79
N VAL A 18 -6.79 -3.92 18.71
CA VAL A 18 -5.33 -4.08 18.71
C VAL A 18 -4.98 -5.56 18.84
N SER A 19 -5.64 -6.31 19.73
CA SER A 19 -5.38 -7.74 19.92
C SER A 19 -5.66 -8.57 18.66
N PHE A 20 -6.73 -8.28 17.91
CA PHE A 20 -7.12 -9.09 16.75
C PHE A 20 -6.19 -8.90 15.54
N SER A 21 -5.89 -7.65 15.18
CA SER A 21 -4.94 -7.36 14.09
C SER A 21 -3.52 -7.76 14.48
N LYS A 22 -3.15 -7.58 15.75
CA LYS A 22 -1.86 -8.03 16.28
C LYS A 22 -1.71 -9.55 16.25
N GLU A 23 -2.74 -10.29 16.62
CA GLU A 23 -2.72 -11.75 16.54
C GLU A 23 -2.46 -12.23 15.11
N PHE A 24 -3.07 -11.59 14.11
CA PHE A 24 -2.78 -11.88 12.71
C PHE A 24 -1.33 -11.60 12.34
N VAL A 25 -0.79 -10.43 12.72
CA VAL A 25 0.61 -10.07 12.46
C VAL A 25 1.58 -11.05 13.11
N ASP A 26 1.38 -11.36 14.39
CA ASP A 26 2.25 -12.22 15.18
C ASP A 26 2.24 -13.68 14.66
N ASN A 27 1.15 -14.12 14.03
CA ASN A 27 0.99 -15.47 13.49
C ASN A 27 1.00 -15.53 11.95
N PHE A 28 1.36 -14.45 11.27
CA PHE A 28 1.21 -14.33 9.81
C PHE A 28 1.97 -15.42 9.03
N GLN A 29 3.17 -15.78 9.50
CA GLN A 29 4.01 -16.83 8.93
C GLN A 29 3.35 -18.22 8.94
N THR A 30 2.38 -18.45 9.83
CA THR A 30 1.63 -19.71 9.92
C THR A 30 0.27 -19.58 9.23
N ILE A 31 -0.44 -18.48 9.47
CA ILE A 31 -1.77 -18.24 8.90
C ILE A 31 -1.72 -18.22 7.37
N PHE A 32 -0.76 -17.48 6.81
CA PHE A 32 -0.71 -17.24 5.38
C PHE A 32 -0.51 -18.53 4.57
N PRO A 33 0.53 -19.36 4.81
CA PRO A 33 0.69 -20.63 4.08
C PRO A 33 -0.50 -21.57 4.21
N ASN A 34 -1.14 -21.63 5.39
CA ASN A 34 -2.30 -22.50 5.61
C ASN A 34 -3.49 -22.10 4.73
N ILE A 35 -3.75 -20.80 4.57
CA ILE A 35 -4.81 -20.29 3.69
C ILE A 35 -4.53 -20.64 2.22
N ILE A 36 -3.28 -20.52 1.79
CA ILE A 36 -2.87 -20.90 0.42
C ILE A 36 -3.06 -22.39 0.20
N ASP A 37 -2.63 -23.21 1.15
CA ASP A 37 -2.71 -24.67 1.08
C ASP A 37 -4.15 -25.17 1.06
N GLU A 38 -5.00 -24.59 1.90
CA GLU A 38 -6.44 -24.85 1.94
C GLU A 38 -7.08 -24.52 0.59
N ALA A 39 -6.85 -23.31 0.06
CA ALA A 39 -7.45 -22.90 -1.21
C ALA A 39 -6.98 -23.76 -2.39
N LEU A 40 -5.69 -24.07 -2.46
CA LEU A 40 -5.16 -24.96 -3.49
C LEU A 40 -5.79 -26.35 -3.41
N SER A 41 -6.07 -26.87 -2.20
CA SER A 41 -6.69 -28.19 -2.02
C SER A 41 -8.11 -28.28 -2.59
N LYS A 42 -8.81 -27.14 -2.70
CA LYS A 42 -10.18 -27.04 -3.22
C LYS A 42 -10.27 -26.87 -4.74
N ILE A 43 -9.16 -26.56 -5.43
CA ILE A 43 -9.15 -26.38 -6.90
C ILE A 43 -9.13 -27.75 -7.59
N CYS A 44 -10.29 -28.19 -8.09
CA CYS A 44 -10.49 -29.52 -8.68
C CYS A 44 -9.86 -29.73 -10.06
N TYR A 45 -9.53 -28.65 -10.77
CA TYR A 45 -8.91 -28.69 -12.10
C TYR A 45 -7.38 -28.44 -12.05
N LEU A 46 -6.79 -28.42 -10.85
CA LEU A 46 -5.34 -28.25 -10.64
C LEU A 46 -4.68 -29.58 -10.21
N ASP A 47 -4.46 -30.45 -11.19
CA ASP A 47 -3.82 -31.76 -10.97
C ASP A 47 -2.28 -31.71 -10.94
N SER A 48 -1.69 -30.71 -11.61
CA SER A 48 -0.24 -30.61 -11.73
C SER A 48 0.41 -30.18 -10.41
N ARG A 49 1.16 -31.10 -9.79
CA ARG A 49 1.97 -30.81 -8.60
C ARG A 49 2.98 -29.68 -8.84
N ASN A 50 3.55 -29.61 -10.04
CA ASN A 50 4.52 -28.56 -10.38
C ASN A 50 3.87 -27.18 -10.39
N ILE A 51 2.68 -27.05 -10.99
CA ILE A 51 1.94 -25.77 -11.01
C ILE A 51 1.49 -25.39 -9.59
N ARG A 52 1.02 -26.37 -8.80
CA ARG A 52 0.67 -26.16 -7.39
C ARG A 52 1.86 -25.61 -6.59
N ASN A 53 3.04 -26.20 -6.75
CA ASN A 53 4.26 -25.73 -6.10
C ASN A 53 4.65 -24.32 -6.57
N ARG A 54 4.52 -24.02 -7.87
CA ARG A 54 4.78 -22.68 -8.42
C ARG A 54 3.86 -21.62 -7.81
N ILE A 55 2.56 -21.92 -7.68
CA ILE A 55 1.61 -21.00 -7.04
C ILE A 55 2.00 -20.74 -5.58
N LYS A 56 2.35 -21.80 -4.82
CA LYS A 56 2.83 -21.62 -3.43
C LYS A 56 4.08 -20.76 -3.35
N GLU A 57 5.05 -21.03 -4.21
CA GLU A 57 6.32 -20.30 -4.23
C GLU A 57 6.10 -18.81 -4.50
N MET A 58 5.35 -18.47 -5.55
CA MET A 58 5.13 -17.07 -5.93
C MET A 58 4.28 -16.31 -4.87
N THR A 59 3.33 -16.97 -4.20
CA THR A 59 2.50 -16.30 -3.19
C THR A 59 3.27 -15.97 -1.92
N VAL A 60 4.26 -16.78 -1.53
CA VAL A 60 5.06 -16.54 -0.33
C VAL A 60 6.30 -15.67 -0.57
N TYR A 61 6.83 -15.66 -1.81
CA TYR A 61 8.19 -15.16 -2.11
C TYR A 61 8.49 -13.76 -1.55
N TYR A 62 7.58 -12.81 -1.77
CA TYR A 62 7.63 -11.46 -1.19
C TYR A 62 6.70 -11.28 -0.02
N THR A 63 5.54 -11.94 -0.03
CA THR A 63 4.48 -11.68 0.95
C THR A 63 4.95 -11.95 2.37
N LEU A 64 5.72 -13.03 2.59
CA LEU A 64 6.22 -13.40 3.91
C LEU A 64 7.48 -12.64 4.36
N GLU A 65 8.11 -11.87 3.46
CA GLU A 65 9.33 -11.10 3.77
C GLU A 65 9.03 -9.71 4.35
N LYS A 66 7.78 -9.27 4.24
CA LYS A 66 7.30 -7.99 4.77
C LYS A 66 6.38 -8.20 5.97
N LYS A 67 6.30 -7.17 6.82
CA LYS A 67 5.22 -7.09 7.82
C LYS A 67 3.89 -6.88 7.08
N PRO A 68 2.81 -7.59 7.43
CA PRO A 68 1.54 -7.53 6.72
C PRO A 68 0.71 -6.32 7.15
N LYS A 69 1.23 -5.11 6.89
CA LYS A 69 0.66 -3.83 7.34
C LYS A 69 -0.71 -3.53 6.71
N LEU A 70 -0.94 -3.92 5.46
CA LEU A 70 -2.22 -3.68 4.79
C LEU A 70 -3.30 -4.60 5.33
N GLY A 71 -2.93 -5.86 5.58
CA GLY A 71 -3.77 -6.82 6.29
C GLY A 71 -4.07 -6.36 7.71
N GLU A 72 -3.04 -5.93 8.46
CA GLU A 72 -3.20 -5.37 9.80
C GLU A 72 -4.15 -4.17 9.81
N LEU A 73 -3.98 -3.23 8.88
CA LEU A 73 -4.83 -2.05 8.72
C LEU A 73 -6.29 -2.43 8.48
N MET A 74 -6.55 -3.36 7.54
CA MET A 74 -7.89 -3.83 7.25
C MET A 74 -8.52 -4.50 8.48
N LEU A 75 -7.79 -5.40 9.15
CA LEU A 75 -8.29 -6.12 10.32
C LEU A 75 -8.53 -5.20 11.51
N TYR A 76 -7.67 -4.19 11.69
CA TYR A 76 -7.84 -3.17 12.72
C TYR A 76 -9.10 -2.34 12.47
N ALA A 77 -9.31 -1.90 11.23
CA ALA A 77 -10.53 -1.21 10.83
C ALA A 77 -11.78 -2.11 10.99
N TYR A 78 -11.70 -3.36 10.57
CA TYR A 78 -12.81 -4.32 10.65
C TYR A 78 -13.21 -4.57 12.11
N ALA A 79 -12.25 -4.81 13.00
CA ALA A 79 -12.53 -5.03 14.42
C ALA A 79 -13.14 -3.81 15.12
N MET A 80 -12.94 -2.60 14.60
CA MET A 80 -13.57 -1.38 15.11
C MET A 80 -14.98 -1.14 14.57
N LEU A 81 -15.31 -1.73 13.42
CA LEU A 81 -16.59 -1.55 12.74
C LEU A 81 -17.57 -2.70 13.02
N GLU A 82 -17.08 -3.92 13.22
CA GLU A 82 -17.92 -5.11 13.40
C GLU A 82 -18.60 -5.13 14.78
N ASP A 83 -19.85 -5.61 14.81
CA ASP A 83 -20.61 -5.74 16.05
C ASP A 83 -20.15 -6.97 16.84
N ARG A 84 -19.95 -6.81 18.16
CA ARG A 84 -19.41 -7.86 19.04
C ARG A 84 -20.21 -9.17 19.01
N GLU A 85 -21.53 -9.06 18.94
CA GLU A 85 -22.44 -10.21 18.93
C GLU A 85 -22.41 -10.98 17.61
N ALA A 86 -21.90 -10.37 16.54
CA ALA A 86 -21.85 -10.95 15.22
C ALA A 86 -20.55 -11.72 14.95
N TRP A 87 -19.64 -11.84 15.92
CA TRP A 87 -18.32 -12.46 15.76
C TRP A 87 -18.37 -13.99 15.84
N ASN A 88 -17.80 -14.69 14.86
CA ASN A 88 -17.69 -16.16 14.85
C ASN A 88 -16.42 -16.63 14.10
N GLU A 89 -16.14 -17.93 14.11
CA GLU A 89 -14.95 -18.52 13.47
C GLU A 89 -14.94 -18.33 11.95
N GLU A 90 -16.10 -18.41 11.29
CA GLU A 90 -16.23 -18.22 9.83
C GLU A 90 -15.84 -16.80 9.42
N LYS A 91 -16.42 -15.79 10.07
CA LYS A 91 -16.09 -14.37 9.82
C LYS A 91 -14.64 -14.06 10.14
N ARG A 92 -14.11 -14.64 11.22
CA ARG A 92 -12.70 -14.52 11.57
C ARG A 92 -11.82 -15.07 10.45
N HIS A 93 -12.14 -16.26 9.95
CA HIS A 93 -11.43 -16.88 8.82
C HIS A 93 -11.53 -16.01 7.56
N GLN A 94 -12.73 -15.54 7.20
CA GLN A 94 -12.96 -14.65 6.06
C GLN A 94 -12.17 -13.33 6.18
N ALA A 95 -12.12 -12.72 7.36
CA ALA A 95 -11.34 -11.51 7.60
C ALA A 95 -9.83 -11.79 7.41
N TYR A 96 -9.28 -12.84 8.02
CA TYR A 96 -7.88 -13.21 7.83
C TYR A 96 -7.55 -13.56 6.37
N LEU A 97 -8.46 -14.25 5.68
CA LEU A 97 -8.29 -14.58 4.27
C LEU A 97 -8.25 -13.31 3.40
N LEU A 98 -9.16 -12.36 3.64
CA LEU A 98 -9.13 -11.09 2.91
C LEU A 98 -7.87 -10.29 3.21
N ALA A 99 -7.38 -10.31 4.46
CA ALA A 99 -6.11 -9.70 4.83
C ALA A 99 -4.93 -10.31 4.04
N CYS A 100 -4.88 -11.65 3.93
CA CYS A 100 -3.89 -12.34 3.11
C CYS A 100 -4.03 -11.99 1.62
N VAL A 101 -5.25 -11.88 1.10
CA VAL A 101 -5.52 -11.46 -0.29
C VAL A 101 -4.98 -10.06 -0.57
N ILE A 102 -5.18 -9.10 0.34
CA ILE A 102 -4.64 -7.75 0.21
C ILE A 102 -3.10 -7.79 0.17
N GLU A 103 -2.48 -8.58 1.04
CA GLU A 103 -1.01 -8.70 1.07
C GLU A 103 -0.44 -9.37 -0.19
N MET A 104 -1.11 -10.39 -0.73
CA MET A 104 -0.78 -11.01 -2.02
C MET A 104 -0.96 -10.05 -3.18
N GLY A 105 -2.04 -9.26 -3.18
CA GLY A 105 -2.29 -8.25 -4.20
C GLY A 105 -1.18 -7.19 -4.23
N ALA A 106 -0.66 -6.79 -3.08
CA ALA A 106 0.53 -5.94 -3.03
C ALA A 106 1.77 -6.65 -3.61
N SER A 107 1.99 -7.93 -3.33
CA SER A 107 3.10 -8.70 -3.94
C SER A 107 2.97 -8.82 -5.46
N TYR A 108 1.75 -8.93 -6.00
CA TYR A 108 1.52 -8.89 -7.45
C TYR A 108 2.10 -7.61 -8.07
N PHE A 109 1.81 -6.45 -7.48
CA PHE A 109 2.31 -5.19 -8.04
C PHE A 109 3.83 -5.08 -7.91
N LEU A 110 4.42 -5.61 -6.83
CA LEU A 110 5.87 -5.66 -6.69
C LEU A 110 6.54 -6.51 -7.79
N PHE A 111 5.93 -7.63 -8.21
CA PHE A 111 6.46 -8.40 -9.35
C PHE A 111 6.48 -7.59 -10.63
N THR A 112 5.40 -6.87 -10.93
CA THR A 112 5.33 -6.06 -12.15
C THR A 112 6.21 -4.82 -12.08
N ASP A 113 6.28 -4.17 -10.92
CA ASP A 113 7.08 -2.99 -10.63
C ASP A 113 8.57 -3.30 -10.77
N ASP A 114 9.05 -4.40 -10.16
CA ASP A 114 10.44 -4.82 -10.26
C ASP A 114 10.87 -5.06 -11.73
N ILE A 115 9.99 -5.58 -12.58
CA ILE A 115 10.28 -5.75 -14.02
C ILE A 115 10.36 -4.39 -14.71
N GLN A 116 9.40 -3.49 -14.46
CA GLN A 116 9.33 -2.18 -15.09
C GLN A 116 10.54 -1.30 -14.71
N ASP A 117 10.95 -1.40 -13.45
CA ASP A 117 12.03 -0.58 -12.89
C ASP A 117 13.41 -1.23 -13.01
N ASP A 118 13.52 -2.41 -13.64
CA ASP A 118 14.75 -3.21 -13.70
C ASP A 118 15.35 -3.49 -12.31
N GLY A 119 14.47 -3.74 -11.34
CA GLY A 119 14.81 -4.03 -9.95
C GLY A 119 15.66 -5.29 -9.83
N LYS A 120 16.71 -5.24 -8.99
CA LYS A 120 17.63 -6.37 -8.78
C LYS A 120 17.39 -7.08 -7.45
N ILE A 121 17.07 -6.30 -6.43
CA ILE A 121 16.87 -6.76 -5.06
C ILE A 121 15.57 -6.18 -4.50
N ARG A 122 14.78 -7.03 -3.83
CA ARG A 122 13.56 -6.69 -3.10
C ARG A 122 13.51 -7.48 -1.80
N PHE A 123 13.34 -6.78 -0.67
CA PHE A 123 13.38 -7.37 0.68
C PHE A 123 14.63 -8.22 0.94
N GLY A 124 15.79 -7.79 0.41
CA GLY A 124 17.06 -8.52 0.53
C GLY A 124 17.17 -9.79 -0.32
N LYS A 125 16.16 -10.10 -1.15
CA LYS A 125 16.16 -11.21 -2.11
C LYS A 125 16.35 -10.72 -3.53
N VAL A 126 16.84 -11.59 -4.40
CA VAL A 126 16.85 -11.37 -5.85
C VAL A 126 15.42 -11.16 -6.35
N CYS A 127 15.18 -10.18 -7.22
CA CYS A 127 13.85 -9.93 -7.73
C CYS A 127 13.29 -11.15 -8.48
N TRP A 128 11.98 -11.42 -8.34
CA TRP A 128 11.33 -12.64 -8.84
C TRP A 128 11.66 -12.95 -10.31
N HIS A 129 11.61 -11.93 -11.17
CA HIS A 129 11.89 -12.06 -12.61
C HIS A 129 13.36 -12.37 -12.96
N LEU A 130 14.28 -12.30 -12.00
CA LEU A 130 15.70 -12.60 -12.18
C LEU A 130 16.08 -14.00 -11.68
N LEU A 131 15.14 -14.74 -11.06
CA LEU A 131 15.40 -16.11 -10.67
C LEU A 131 15.60 -16.99 -11.93
N PRO A 132 16.58 -17.93 -11.92
CA PRO A 132 16.96 -18.69 -13.12
C PRO A 132 15.82 -19.48 -13.78
N ASP A 133 14.87 -19.97 -12.99
CA ASP A 133 13.71 -20.75 -13.43
C ASP A 133 12.45 -19.90 -13.68
N VAL A 134 12.50 -18.60 -13.37
CA VAL A 134 11.41 -17.64 -13.61
C VAL A 134 11.64 -16.87 -14.92
N GLY A 135 12.67 -16.02 -14.97
CA GLY A 135 12.90 -15.13 -16.11
C GLY A 135 11.64 -14.37 -16.56
N THR A 136 11.35 -14.40 -17.86
CA THR A 136 10.18 -13.74 -18.46
C THR A 136 8.84 -14.36 -18.07
N LEU A 137 8.82 -15.57 -17.49
CA LEU A 137 7.58 -16.18 -16.97
C LEU A 137 6.99 -15.38 -15.81
N ALA A 138 7.76 -14.49 -15.17
CA ALA A 138 7.26 -13.60 -14.12
C ALA A 138 6.00 -12.83 -14.52
N MET A 139 5.86 -12.44 -15.80
CA MET A 139 4.64 -11.79 -16.31
C MET A 139 3.43 -12.73 -16.24
N ASN A 140 3.61 -13.99 -16.64
CA ASN A 140 2.56 -15.02 -16.55
C ASN A 140 2.27 -15.39 -15.08
N ASP A 141 3.29 -15.47 -14.23
CA ASP A 141 3.12 -15.72 -12.80
C ASP A 141 2.32 -14.60 -12.12
N ALA A 142 2.56 -13.33 -12.48
CA ALA A 142 1.74 -12.22 -12.01
C ALA A 142 0.28 -12.39 -12.43
N CYS A 143 0.01 -12.72 -13.71
CA CYS A 143 -1.35 -13.02 -14.17
C CYS A 143 -1.98 -14.19 -13.40
N LEU A 144 -1.23 -15.27 -13.18
CA LEU A 144 -1.68 -16.44 -12.43
C LEU A 144 -1.98 -16.09 -10.97
N LEU A 145 -1.17 -15.23 -10.34
CA LEU A 145 -1.37 -14.77 -8.97
C LEU A 145 -2.66 -13.97 -8.85
N ARG A 146 -2.95 -13.09 -9.82
CA ARG A 146 -4.22 -12.36 -9.88
C ARG A 146 -5.42 -13.31 -10.01
N SER A 147 -5.34 -14.31 -10.88
CA SER A 147 -6.40 -15.32 -11.01
C SER A 147 -6.56 -16.16 -9.75
N PHE A 148 -5.46 -16.55 -9.10
CA PHE A 148 -5.50 -17.31 -7.86
C PHE A 148 -6.12 -16.51 -6.70
N ILE A 149 -5.86 -15.20 -6.62
CA ILE A 149 -6.56 -14.30 -5.69
C ILE A 149 -8.08 -14.35 -5.92
N GLN A 150 -8.54 -14.34 -7.17
CA GLN A 150 -9.96 -14.44 -7.48
C GLN A 150 -10.55 -15.80 -7.06
N GLU A 151 -9.85 -16.90 -7.31
CA GLU A 151 -10.25 -18.25 -6.86
C GLU A 151 -10.41 -18.31 -5.33
N LEU A 152 -9.42 -17.79 -4.59
CA LEU A 152 -9.46 -17.67 -3.13
C LEU A 152 -10.72 -16.94 -2.65
N LEU A 153 -11.05 -15.80 -3.28
CA LEU A 153 -12.23 -15.04 -2.91
C LEU A 153 -13.52 -15.79 -3.25
N GLN A 154 -13.61 -16.41 -4.42
CA GLN A 154 -14.81 -17.13 -4.85
C GLN A 154 -15.11 -18.34 -3.96
N GLN A 155 -14.09 -19.02 -3.45
CA GLN A 155 -14.25 -20.20 -2.59
C GLN A 155 -14.74 -19.88 -1.17
N ASN A 156 -14.58 -18.63 -0.70
CA ASN A 156 -14.73 -18.30 0.72
C ASN A 156 -15.77 -17.21 1.01
N PHE A 157 -16.32 -16.57 -0.01
CA PHE A 157 -17.34 -15.54 0.13
C PHE A 157 -18.61 -15.91 -0.63
N SER A 158 -19.77 -15.57 -0.05
CA SER A 158 -21.05 -15.70 -0.76
C SER A 158 -21.05 -14.83 -2.01
N GLU A 159 -21.82 -15.23 -3.03
CA GLU A 159 -21.86 -14.53 -4.32
C GLU A 159 -22.08 -12.99 -4.17
N PRO A 160 -23.03 -12.49 -3.36
CA PRO A 160 -23.19 -11.04 -3.19
C PRO A 160 -21.98 -10.34 -2.55
N LEU A 161 -21.31 -11.01 -1.60
CA LEU A 161 -20.14 -10.45 -0.91
C LEU A 161 -18.90 -10.51 -1.80
N PHE A 162 -18.72 -11.61 -2.53
CA PHE A 162 -17.68 -11.77 -3.55
C PHE A 162 -17.74 -10.65 -4.58
N PHE A 163 -18.91 -10.32 -5.13
CA PHE A 163 -19.04 -9.22 -6.10
C PHE A 163 -18.62 -7.86 -5.53
N LYS A 164 -19.03 -7.53 -4.29
CA LYS A 164 -18.63 -6.29 -3.62
C LYS A 164 -17.13 -6.21 -3.37
N ILE A 165 -16.52 -7.30 -2.93
CA ILE A 165 -15.06 -7.38 -2.72
C ILE A 165 -14.34 -7.24 -4.07
N MET A 166 -14.78 -7.98 -5.10
CA MET A 166 -14.17 -7.95 -6.42
C MET A 166 -14.28 -6.60 -7.12
N GLU A 167 -15.31 -5.81 -6.84
CA GLU A 167 -15.40 -4.42 -7.34
C GLU A 167 -14.21 -3.58 -6.84
N VAL A 168 -13.91 -3.65 -5.53
CA VAL A 168 -12.75 -2.94 -4.96
C VAL A 168 -11.44 -3.53 -5.45
N VAL A 169 -11.30 -4.87 -5.51
CA VAL A 169 -10.10 -5.54 -6.04
C VAL A 169 -9.82 -5.13 -7.48
N ASN A 170 -10.83 -5.12 -8.35
CA ASN A 170 -10.64 -4.69 -9.74
C ASN A 170 -10.31 -3.20 -9.84
N LYS A 171 -10.91 -2.36 -8.98
CA LYS A 171 -10.57 -0.94 -8.91
C LYS A 171 -9.10 -0.73 -8.49
N ILE A 172 -8.58 -1.52 -7.54
CA ILE A 172 -7.15 -1.54 -7.19
C ILE A 172 -6.31 -1.84 -8.44
N TYR A 173 -6.55 -2.97 -9.11
CA TYR A 173 -5.80 -3.35 -10.31
C TYR A 173 -5.84 -2.29 -11.40
N PHE A 174 -7.00 -1.69 -11.64
CA PHE A 174 -7.17 -0.71 -12.69
C PHE A 174 -6.48 0.62 -12.36
N LEU A 175 -6.74 1.19 -11.18
CA LEU A 175 -6.14 2.47 -10.78
C LEU A 175 -4.62 2.34 -10.64
N THR A 176 -4.13 1.27 -10.02
CA THR A 176 -2.68 1.08 -9.88
C THR A 176 -2.00 0.90 -11.24
N ALA A 177 -2.61 0.18 -12.19
CA ALA A 177 -2.09 0.09 -13.54
C ALA A 177 -2.08 1.44 -14.28
N MET A 178 -3.12 2.26 -14.11
CA MET A 178 -3.17 3.62 -14.67
C MET A 178 -2.08 4.52 -14.08
N GLY A 179 -1.93 4.53 -12.75
CA GLY A 179 -0.90 5.32 -12.08
C GLY A 179 0.52 4.83 -12.43
N GLN A 180 0.75 3.52 -12.54
CA GLN A 180 2.03 2.97 -13.01
C GLN A 180 2.31 3.32 -14.47
N HIS A 181 1.29 3.33 -15.33
CA HIS A 181 1.44 3.80 -16.71
C HIS A 181 1.87 5.26 -16.77
N MET A 182 1.27 6.14 -15.94
CA MET A 182 1.69 7.53 -15.83
C MET A 182 3.14 7.65 -15.35
N ASP A 183 3.52 6.90 -14.31
CA ASP A 183 4.87 6.90 -13.74
C ASP A 183 5.94 6.60 -14.79
N VAL A 184 5.79 5.48 -15.50
CA VAL A 184 6.72 5.04 -16.54
C VAL A 184 6.71 5.99 -17.75
N THR A 185 5.58 6.61 -18.06
CA THR A 185 5.50 7.57 -19.17
C THR A 185 6.22 8.87 -18.84
N LEU A 186 6.06 9.40 -17.62
CA LEU A 186 6.78 10.58 -17.15
C LEU A 186 8.30 10.36 -17.14
N GLU A 187 8.73 9.17 -16.68
CA GLU A 187 10.13 8.75 -16.72
C GLU A 187 10.71 8.77 -18.14
N ARG A 188 9.96 8.23 -19.11
CA ARG A 188 10.40 8.10 -20.51
C ARG A 188 10.39 9.43 -21.28
N ASP A 189 9.40 10.28 -21.03
CA ASP A 189 9.25 11.57 -21.72
C ASP A 189 10.41 12.51 -21.37
N ARG A 190 10.96 12.42 -20.14
CA ARG A 190 12.04 13.30 -19.62
C ARG A 190 11.74 14.79 -19.77
N ASN A 191 10.48 15.15 -19.95
CA ASN A 191 10.01 16.52 -19.94
C ASN A 191 9.76 16.96 -18.50
N PHE A 192 10.77 17.56 -17.88
CA PHE A 192 10.71 18.01 -16.49
C PHE A 192 9.70 19.14 -16.23
N ASP A 193 9.10 19.74 -17.26
CA ASP A 193 7.99 20.69 -17.05
C ASP A 193 6.70 19.97 -16.63
N ASN A 194 6.60 18.66 -16.86
CA ASN A 194 5.52 17.81 -16.37
C ASN A 194 5.71 17.37 -14.90
N PHE A 195 6.88 17.63 -14.30
CA PHE A 195 7.20 17.24 -12.92
C PHE A 195 6.62 18.27 -11.95
N THR A 196 5.30 18.24 -11.82
CA THR A 196 4.53 19.16 -10.97
C THR A 196 3.89 18.41 -9.81
N MET A 197 3.66 19.09 -8.68
CA MET A 197 2.95 18.48 -7.55
C MET A 197 1.54 18.02 -7.92
N LYS A 198 0.89 18.66 -8.88
CA LYS A 198 -0.42 18.23 -9.39
C LYS A 198 -0.32 16.84 -10.04
N CYS A 199 0.59 16.69 -11.01
CA CYS A 199 0.78 15.42 -11.71
C CYS A 199 1.23 14.31 -10.75
N TYR A 200 2.15 14.65 -9.83
CA TYR A 200 2.60 13.74 -8.77
C TYR A 200 1.43 13.27 -7.89
N CYS A 201 0.56 14.17 -7.44
CA CYS A 201 -0.60 13.80 -6.62
C CYS A 201 -1.61 12.96 -7.40
N GLU A 202 -1.97 13.32 -8.64
CA GLU A 202 -2.91 12.56 -9.48
C GLU A 202 -2.42 11.12 -9.72
N MET A 203 -1.14 10.95 -10.03
CA MET A 203 -0.51 9.64 -10.20
C MET A 203 -0.57 8.82 -8.90
N ASN A 204 -0.17 9.43 -7.78
CA ASN A 204 -0.03 8.74 -6.50
C ASN A 204 -1.35 8.51 -5.76
N GLU A 205 -2.39 9.27 -6.07
CA GLU A 205 -3.76 8.94 -5.66
C GLU A 205 -4.13 7.53 -6.17
N MET A 206 -3.81 7.25 -7.44
CA MET A 206 -4.13 5.98 -8.10
C MET A 206 -3.16 4.84 -7.76
N LYS A 207 -1.84 5.07 -7.90
CA LYS A 207 -0.86 3.98 -7.69
C LYS A 207 -0.57 3.66 -6.24
N MET A 208 -0.78 4.62 -5.33
CA MET A 208 -0.37 4.50 -3.93
C MET A 208 -1.54 4.65 -2.97
N ALA A 209 -2.20 5.81 -2.93
CA ALA A 209 -3.18 6.13 -1.89
C ALA A 209 -4.39 5.19 -1.87
N PHE A 210 -5.00 4.95 -3.03
CA PHE A 210 -6.15 4.07 -3.15
C PHE A 210 -5.84 2.62 -2.69
N PRO A 211 -4.84 1.91 -3.25
CA PRO A 211 -4.61 0.50 -2.91
C PRO A 211 -4.11 0.26 -1.48
N ILE A 212 -3.33 1.17 -0.89
CA ILE A 212 -2.65 0.90 0.40
C ILE A 212 -3.41 1.40 1.62
N LEU A 213 -4.31 2.39 1.45
CA LEU A 213 -4.94 3.04 2.58
C LEU A 213 -6.46 3.05 2.43
N GLU A 214 -6.98 3.52 1.30
CA GLU A 214 -8.43 3.56 1.09
C GLU A 214 -9.02 2.14 1.02
N ALA A 215 -8.52 1.31 0.11
CA ALA A 215 -9.09 0.00 -0.15
C ALA A 215 -9.11 -0.94 1.06
N PRO A 216 -8.06 -1.05 1.91
CA PRO A 216 -8.12 -1.80 3.17
C PRO A 216 -9.30 -1.40 4.07
N ILE A 217 -9.58 -0.09 4.18
CA ILE A 217 -10.70 0.40 4.99
C ILE A 217 -12.04 0.11 4.30
N MET A 218 -12.10 0.21 2.97
CA MET A 218 -13.29 -0.15 2.19
C MET A 218 -13.64 -1.64 2.35
N PHE A 219 -12.63 -2.52 2.35
CA PHE A 219 -12.83 -3.95 2.63
C PHE A 219 -13.41 -4.18 4.02
N ALA A 220 -12.89 -3.48 5.04
CA ALA A 220 -13.44 -3.56 6.39
C ALA A 220 -14.92 -3.13 6.45
N LEU A 221 -15.28 -2.04 5.77
CA LEU A 221 -16.68 -1.59 5.66
C LEU A 221 -17.57 -2.61 4.93
N ILE A 222 -17.06 -3.27 3.89
CA ILE A 222 -17.79 -4.31 3.16
C ILE A 222 -18.03 -5.52 4.07
N LEU A 223 -16.99 -6.02 4.76
CA LEU A 223 -17.10 -7.18 5.65
C LEU A 223 -18.03 -6.91 6.84
N SER A 224 -18.01 -5.69 7.39
CA SER A 224 -18.89 -5.30 8.50
C SER A 224 -20.29 -4.87 8.04
N ASN A 225 -20.62 -5.01 6.74
CA ASN A 225 -21.89 -4.57 6.15
C ASN A 225 -22.24 -3.08 6.43
N ARG A 226 -21.21 -2.21 6.46
CA ARG A 226 -21.34 -0.74 6.66
C ARG A 226 -20.96 0.07 5.42
N ALA A 227 -20.64 -0.60 4.31
CA ALA A 227 -20.32 0.02 3.03
C ALA A 227 -21.54 0.73 2.42
N THR A 228 -21.49 2.06 2.35
CA THR A 228 -22.37 2.92 1.54
C THR A 228 -21.55 3.84 0.63
N LYS A 229 -22.18 4.44 -0.39
CA LYS A 229 -21.53 5.41 -1.28
C LYS A 229 -20.92 6.58 -0.50
N GLU A 230 -21.63 7.06 0.51
CA GLU A 230 -21.21 8.15 1.39
C GLU A 230 -20.00 7.74 2.20
N SER A 231 -20.01 6.54 2.80
CA SER A 231 -18.86 6.04 3.56
C SER A 231 -17.60 5.90 2.70
N MET A 232 -17.73 5.37 1.47
CA MET A 232 -16.60 5.20 0.55
C MET A 232 -16.04 6.54 0.06
N GLN A 233 -16.91 7.50 -0.26
CA GLN A 233 -16.48 8.85 -0.63
C GLN A 233 -15.80 9.56 0.54
N GLN A 234 -16.29 9.34 1.76
CA GLN A 234 -15.67 9.89 2.95
C GLN A 234 -14.26 9.31 3.16
N ILE A 235 -14.07 7.98 3.02
CA ILE A 235 -12.74 7.35 3.09
C ILE A 235 -11.78 8.05 2.13
N HIS A 236 -12.18 8.20 0.88
CA HIS A 236 -11.35 8.85 -0.14
C HIS A 236 -10.96 10.28 0.28
N ASN A 237 -11.93 11.12 0.64
CA ASN A 237 -11.71 12.51 1.00
C ASN A 237 -10.76 12.68 2.21
N ILE A 238 -10.85 11.78 3.19
CA ILE A 238 -10.03 11.80 4.40
C ILE A 238 -8.63 11.21 4.14
N CYS A 239 -8.54 10.10 3.41
CA CYS A 239 -7.34 9.28 3.36
C CYS A 239 -6.39 9.61 2.21
N VAL A 240 -6.85 10.21 1.11
CA VAL A 240 -6.03 10.43 -0.10
C VAL A 240 -4.70 11.13 0.20
N ASP A 241 -4.71 12.19 1.02
CA ASP A 241 -3.50 12.96 1.35
C ASP A 241 -2.51 12.15 2.19
N MET A 242 -3.01 11.27 3.05
CA MET A 242 -2.18 10.38 3.87
C MET A 242 -1.59 9.26 3.01
N GLY A 243 -2.35 8.74 2.04
CA GLY A 243 -1.84 7.77 1.09
C GLY A 243 -0.75 8.34 0.18
N ILE A 244 -0.89 9.59 -0.26
CA ILE A 244 0.17 10.31 -1.00
C ILE A 244 1.39 10.55 -0.10
N LEU A 245 1.21 10.84 1.18
CA LEU A 245 2.33 10.95 2.13
C LEU A 245 3.14 9.64 2.23
N PHE A 246 2.50 8.49 2.15
CA PHE A 246 3.20 7.21 2.09
C PHE A 246 4.08 7.07 0.85
N GLN A 247 3.65 7.58 -0.32
CA GLN A 247 4.57 7.65 -1.47
C GLN A 247 5.74 8.59 -1.17
N ILE A 248 5.48 9.78 -0.64
CA ILE A 248 6.55 10.75 -0.33
C ILE A 248 7.58 10.11 0.62
N GLN A 249 7.11 9.35 1.61
CA GLN A 249 7.99 8.57 2.49
C GLN A 249 8.80 7.52 1.74
N ASN A 250 8.19 6.76 0.82
CA ASN A 250 8.93 5.83 -0.04
C ASN A 250 10.04 6.55 -0.83
N ASP A 251 9.74 7.69 -1.44
CA ASP A 251 10.73 8.46 -2.24
C ASP A 251 11.88 8.97 -1.37
N ILE A 252 11.60 9.42 -0.14
CA ILE A 252 12.62 9.78 0.86
C ILE A 252 13.45 8.56 1.26
N THR A 253 12.81 7.41 1.48
CA THR A 253 13.49 6.15 1.80
C THR A 253 14.40 5.70 0.66
N ASP A 254 13.96 5.82 -0.60
CA ASP A 254 14.78 5.52 -1.78
C ASP A 254 15.98 6.48 -1.89
N PHE A 255 15.81 7.74 -1.51
CA PHE A 255 16.94 8.66 -1.40
C PHE A 255 17.96 8.24 -0.33
N TYR A 256 17.54 7.78 0.85
CA TYR A 256 18.50 7.35 1.87
C TYR A 256 19.12 5.98 1.58
N ASN A 257 18.36 5.05 0.99
CA ASN A 257 18.78 3.68 0.69
C ASN A 257 19.44 3.51 -0.69
N TRP A 258 20.09 4.55 -1.21
CA TRP A 258 20.71 4.54 -2.54
C TRP A 258 21.81 3.48 -2.73
N ASN A 259 22.35 2.92 -1.63
CA ASN A 259 23.31 1.81 -1.66
C ASN A 259 22.66 0.44 -1.91
N GLY A 260 21.33 0.36 -1.92
CA GLY A 260 20.59 -0.78 -2.43
C GLY A 260 20.52 -2.00 -1.51
N LEU A 261 20.76 -1.87 -0.20
CA LEU A 261 20.90 -3.01 0.71
C LEU A 261 19.64 -3.89 0.81
N THR A 262 18.46 -3.28 0.81
CA THR A 262 17.17 -3.99 1.01
C THR A 262 16.25 -3.91 -0.22
N LYS A 263 16.42 -2.88 -1.05
CA LYS A 263 15.65 -2.59 -2.26
C LYS A 263 16.57 -1.89 -3.27
N SER A 264 16.39 -2.13 -4.56
CA SER A 264 17.01 -1.30 -5.60
C SER A 264 16.39 0.10 -5.60
N SER A 265 17.11 1.10 -5.10
CA SER A 265 16.67 2.50 -5.11
C SER A 265 17.23 3.22 -6.34
N THR A 266 16.41 3.31 -7.38
CA THR A 266 16.83 3.74 -8.73
C THR A 266 16.16 5.01 -9.24
N ASP A 267 15.43 5.74 -8.38
CA ASP A 267 14.60 6.88 -8.79
C ASP A 267 15.36 7.94 -9.58
N ILE A 268 16.56 8.33 -9.11
CA ILE A 268 17.40 9.33 -9.77
C ILE A 268 17.89 8.81 -11.12
N GLN A 269 18.37 7.56 -11.16
CA GLN A 269 18.95 6.93 -12.35
C GLN A 269 17.90 6.74 -13.45
N LYS A 270 16.70 6.35 -13.06
CA LYS A 270 15.55 6.18 -13.95
C LYS A 270 14.97 7.52 -14.38
N GLY A 271 15.12 8.56 -13.55
CA GLY A 271 14.51 9.86 -13.82
C GLY A 271 13.04 9.87 -13.42
N LYS A 272 12.69 9.18 -12.32
CA LYS A 272 11.33 9.11 -11.80
C LYS A 272 10.82 10.48 -11.40
N CYS A 273 9.52 10.69 -11.59
CA CYS A 273 8.79 11.84 -11.03
C CYS A 273 8.57 11.63 -9.52
N SER A 274 9.66 11.65 -8.75
CA SER A 274 9.62 11.55 -7.29
C SER A 274 9.28 12.89 -6.65
N TRP A 275 8.80 12.88 -5.40
CA TRP A 275 8.55 14.10 -4.64
C TRP A 275 9.79 14.98 -4.54
N LEU A 276 10.96 14.37 -4.35
CA LEU A 276 12.25 15.07 -4.30
C LEU A 276 12.56 15.76 -5.63
N ALA A 277 12.31 15.11 -6.77
CA ALA A 277 12.50 15.71 -8.09
C ALA A 277 11.59 16.91 -8.32
N VAL A 278 10.30 16.76 -7.99
CA VAL A 278 9.32 17.83 -8.10
C VAL A 278 9.72 19.02 -7.23
N LYS A 279 10.07 18.79 -5.96
CA LYS A 279 10.49 19.86 -5.04
C LYS A 279 11.81 20.50 -5.43
N ALA A 280 12.77 19.73 -5.93
CA ALA A 280 14.01 20.28 -6.44
C ALA A 280 13.75 21.26 -7.58
N LEU A 281 12.92 20.87 -8.55
CA LEU A 281 12.56 21.71 -9.69
C LEU A 281 11.78 22.97 -9.29
N GLU A 282 10.93 22.90 -8.27
CA GLU A 282 10.20 24.05 -7.72
C GLU A 282 11.12 25.07 -7.03
N LEU A 283 12.18 24.61 -6.36
CA LEU A 283 13.01 25.44 -5.47
C LEU A 283 14.36 25.84 -6.08
N SER A 284 14.80 25.16 -7.14
CA SER A 284 16.09 25.41 -7.78
C SER A 284 16.15 26.79 -8.45
N ASN A 285 17.29 27.46 -8.31
CA ASN A 285 17.66 28.57 -9.18
C ASN A 285 18.07 28.09 -10.59
N GLU A 286 18.46 29.01 -11.48
CA GLU A 286 18.79 28.67 -12.88
C GLU A 286 19.98 27.69 -12.99
N ASP A 287 21.04 27.89 -12.22
CA ASP A 287 22.23 27.01 -12.23
C ASP A 287 21.92 25.62 -11.68
N GLN A 288 21.19 25.55 -10.57
CA GLN A 288 20.73 24.30 -9.97
C GLN A 288 19.78 23.54 -10.91
N ARG A 289 18.88 24.25 -11.59
CA ARG A 289 17.98 23.67 -12.60
C ARG A 289 18.76 23.14 -13.80
N ARG A 290 19.85 23.82 -14.22
CA ARG A 290 20.75 23.31 -15.27
C ARG A 290 21.42 22.01 -14.83
N ILE A 291 21.99 21.96 -13.61
CA ILE A 291 22.59 20.75 -13.03
C ILE A 291 21.56 19.61 -13.01
N PHE A 292 20.33 19.89 -12.55
CA PHE A 292 19.26 18.90 -12.51
C PHE A 292 18.99 18.32 -13.89
N LYS A 293 18.80 19.18 -14.91
CA LYS A 293 18.49 18.75 -16.28
C LYS A 293 19.62 17.93 -16.92
N GLU A 294 20.88 18.25 -16.61
CA GLU A 294 22.06 17.55 -17.11
C GLU A 294 22.27 16.18 -16.44
N CYS A 295 21.94 16.07 -15.14
CA CYS A 295 22.32 14.93 -14.32
C CYS A 295 21.17 13.94 -14.04
N TYR A 296 19.92 14.40 -13.94
CA TYR A 296 18.78 13.55 -13.54
C TYR A 296 18.39 12.56 -14.65
N GLY A 297 18.06 11.31 -14.29
CA GLY A 297 17.81 10.24 -15.25
C GLY A 297 19.08 9.66 -15.88
N SER A 298 20.20 9.63 -15.15
CA SER A 298 21.47 9.05 -15.60
C SER A 298 21.99 8.00 -14.62
N CYS A 299 22.47 6.88 -15.16
CA CYS A 299 23.13 5.83 -14.39
C CYS A 299 24.60 6.17 -14.04
N ASP A 300 25.14 7.29 -14.52
CA ASP A 300 26.48 7.75 -14.14
C ASP A 300 26.51 8.08 -12.64
N PRO A 301 27.36 7.41 -11.83
CA PRO A 301 27.44 7.67 -10.40
C PRO A 301 27.69 9.15 -10.07
N THR A 302 28.51 9.85 -10.86
CA THR A 302 28.82 11.27 -10.66
C THR A 302 27.60 12.16 -10.84
N HIS A 303 26.71 11.82 -11.77
CA HIS A 303 25.44 12.53 -11.97
C HIS A 303 24.50 12.28 -10.79
N VAL A 304 24.42 11.03 -10.32
CA VAL A 304 23.63 10.69 -9.14
C VAL A 304 24.11 11.47 -7.92
N TYR A 305 25.42 11.53 -7.65
CA TYR A 305 25.96 12.30 -6.52
C TYR A 305 25.61 13.79 -6.62
N LYS A 306 25.72 14.42 -7.79
CA LYS A 306 25.33 15.84 -7.97
C LYS A 306 23.87 16.11 -7.66
N ILE A 307 22.96 15.22 -8.08
CA ILE A 307 21.52 15.35 -7.76
C ILE A 307 21.30 15.22 -6.25
N ARG A 308 22.00 14.28 -5.61
CA ARG A 308 21.89 14.11 -4.16
C ARG A 308 22.40 15.34 -3.39
N GLU A 309 23.55 15.88 -3.77
CA GLU A 309 24.08 17.11 -3.20
C GLU A 309 23.08 18.27 -3.40
N LEU A 310 22.49 18.39 -4.58
CA LEU A 310 21.45 19.38 -4.84
C LEU A 310 20.23 19.22 -3.91
N TYR A 311 19.78 18.00 -3.65
CA TYR A 311 18.68 17.76 -2.69
C TYR A 311 19.03 18.17 -1.26
N GLU A 312 20.26 17.93 -0.83
CA GLU A 312 20.77 18.37 0.48
C GLU A 312 20.91 19.89 0.56
N GLU A 313 21.45 20.54 -0.47
CA GLU A 313 21.58 22.00 -0.56
C GLU A 313 20.22 22.70 -0.47
N LEU A 314 19.21 22.14 -1.15
CA LEU A 314 17.83 22.62 -1.12
C LEU A 314 17.10 22.26 0.17
N LYS A 315 17.74 21.51 1.08
CA LYS A 315 17.18 21.10 2.39
C LYS A 315 15.87 20.32 2.24
N LEU A 316 15.77 19.50 1.19
CA LEU A 316 14.55 18.74 0.92
C LEU A 316 14.17 17.78 2.07
N PRO A 317 15.12 17.12 2.77
CA PRO A 317 14.79 16.35 3.97
C PRO A 317 14.09 17.15 5.07
N GLN A 318 14.48 18.40 5.29
CA GLN A 318 13.83 19.28 6.27
C GLN A 318 12.46 19.75 5.79
N ILE A 319 12.30 20.00 4.49
CA ILE A 319 11.01 20.33 3.88
C ILE A 319 10.05 19.14 3.98
N PHE A 320 10.53 17.91 3.85
CA PHE A 320 9.70 16.71 4.02
C PHE A 320 9.07 16.65 5.42
N VAL A 321 9.82 17.01 6.47
CA VAL A 321 9.27 17.07 7.83
C VAL A 321 8.11 18.07 7.90
N GLN A 322 8.23 19.22 7.25
CA GLN A 322 7.16 20.23 7.22
C GLN A 322 5.94 19.76 6.41
N GLU A 323 6.17 19.12 5.26
CA GLU A 323 5.12 18.54 4.42
C GLU A 323 4.33 17.45 5.18
N LYS A 324 5.03 16.59 5.91
CA LYS A 324 4.42 15.57 6.77
C LYS A 324 3.49 16.19 7.82
N GLU A 325 3.98 17.17 8.57
CA GLU A 325 3.19 17.88 9.59
C GLU A 325 1.98 18.62 8.98
N ALA A 326 2.15 19.23 7.80
CA ALA A 326 1.06 19.90 7.11
C ALA A 326 -0.06 18.92 6.69
N ARG A 327 0.31 17.73 6.21
CA ARG A 327 -0.65 16.67 5.86
C ARG A 327 -1.34 16.08 7.09
N TYR A 328 -0.64 15.89 8.21
CA TYR A 328 -1.25 15.49 9.47
C TYR A 328 -2.28 16.53 9.95
N LYS A 329 -1.94 17.82 9.92
CA LYS A 329 -2.90 18.90 10.26
C LYS A 329 -4.11 18.87 9.34
N THR A 330 -3.91 18.65 8.04
CA THR A 330 -5.00 18.56 7.07
C THR A 330 -5.91 17.37 7.36
N PHE A 331 -5.34 16.20 7.66
CA PHE A 331 -6.09 15.02 8.09
C PHE A 331 -6.95 15.33 9.33
N PHE A 332 -6.34 15.86 10.40
CA PHE A 332 -7.06 16.18 11.63
C PHE A 332 -8.14 17.26 11.45
N ARG A 333 -7.90 18.24 10.57
CA ARG A 333 -8.92 19.22 10.20
C ARG A 333 -10.12 18.53 9.51
N LYS A 334 -9.86 17.72 8.49
CA LYS A 334 -10.91 17.02 7.74
C LYS A 334 -11.75 16.09 8.62
N ILE A 335 -11.14 15.37 9.56
CA ILE A 335 -11.91 14.49 10.47
C ILE A 335 -12.76 15.29 11.47
N ASN A 336 -12.28 16.45 11.93
CA ASN A 336 -13.03 17.30 12.87
C ASN A 336 -14.22 18.01 12.21
N GLU A 337 -14.19 18.15 10.88
CA GLU A 337 -15.28 18.72 10.06
C GLU A 337 -16.35 17.67 9.69
N LEU A 338 -16.18 16.40 10.06
CA LEU A 338 -17.14 15.35 9.74
C LEU A 338 -18.49 15.58 10.44
N PRO A 339 -19.62 15.31 9.74
CA PRO A 339 -20.93 15.49 10.33
C PRO A 339 -21.21 14.47 11.45
N PRO A 340 -22.03 14.81 12.45
CA PRO A 340 -22.47 13.86 13.47
C PRO A 340 -23.15 12.64 12.84
N GLY A 341 -22.82 11.44 13.33
CA GLY A 341 -23.41 10.19 12.83
C GLY A 341 -22.84 9.65 11.53
N CYS A 342 -21.75 10.23 11.02
CA CYS A 342 -21.02 9.69 9.86
C CYS A 342 -20.42 8.31 10.13
N MET A 343 -20.15 7.57 9.06
CA MET A 343 -19.51 6.25 9.09
C MET A 343 -18.38 6.20 8.05
N PRO A 344 -17.12 5.92 8.44
CA PRO A 344 -16.65 5.86 9.82
C PRO A 344 -16.71 7.20 10.56
N ASP A 345 -16.72 7.17 11.89
CA ASP A 345 -16.79 8.38 12.72
C ASP A 345 -15.41 8.98 13.03
N VAL A 346 -15.38 10.12 13.73
CA VAL A 346 -14.13 10.80 14.11
C VAL A 346 -13.23 9.89 14.97
N LYS A 347 -13.82 9.12 15.89
CA LYS A 347 -13.06 8.22 16.79
C LYS A 347 -12.38 7.11 16.00
N PHE A 348 -13.01 6.62 14.93
CA PHE A 348 -12.42 5.65 14.03
C PHE A 348 -11.11 6.19 13.44
N TYR A 349 -11.14 7.37 12.82
CA TYR A 349 -9.96 7.94 12.18
C TYR A 349 -8.84 8.31 13.16
N GLN A 350 -9.19 8.79 14.36
CA GLN A 350 -8.20 9.08 15.40
C GLN A 350 -7.43 7.83 15.84
N LYS A 351 -8.11 6.68 15.94
CA LYS A 351 -7.48 5.40 16.28
C LYS A 351 -6.68 4.85 15.11
N LEU A 352 -7.24 4.91 13.90
CA LEU A 352 -6.57 4.51 12.67
C LEU A 352 -5.25 5.26 12.48
N PHE A 353 -5.24 6.57 12.73
CA PHE A 353 -4.04 7.40 12.66
C PHE A 353 -2.93 6.88 13.57
N LYS A 354 -3.24 6.46 14.81
CA LYS A 354 -2.25 5.90 15.75
C LYS A 354 -1.62 4.60 15.26
N LEU A 355 -2.32 3.82 14.43
CA LEU A 355 -1.77 2.63 13.80
C LEU A 355 -0.86 3.05 12.62
N ILE A 356 -1.39 3.90 11.75
CA ILE A 356 -0.70 4.41 10.55
C ILE A 356 0.60 5.14 10.90
N GLU A 357 0.63 5.94 11.97
CA GLU A 357 1.84 6.65 12.41
C GLU A 357 2.98 5.69 12.79
N LYS A 358 2.66 4.46 13.21
CA LYS A 358 3.66 3.41 13.49
C LYS A 358 4.13 2.70 12.22
N PHE A 359 3.44 2.87 11.10
CA PHE A 359 3.90 2.36 9.83
C PHE A 359 5.00 3.28 9.33
N GLU A 360 6.23 3.02 9.74
CA GLU A 360 7.41 3.41 8.96
C GLU A 360 7.37 2.55 7.69
N ILE A 361 6.67 3.00 6.64
CA ILE A 361 6.62 2.32 5.34
C ILE A 361 7.97 2.43 4.65
#